data_AF-A0A0F9K5W6-F1
#
_entry.id   AF-A0A0F9K5W6-F1
#
_cell.length_a   1.000
_cell.length_b   1.000
_cell.length_c   1.000
_cell.angle_alpha   90.00
_cell.angle_beta   90.00
_cell.angle_gamma   90.00
#
_symmetry.space_group_name_H-M   'P 1'
#
loop_
_entity.id
_entity.type
_entity.pdbx_description
1 polymer ?
#
loop_
_entity_poly.entity_id
_entity_poly.type
_entity_poly.pdbx_seq_one_letter_code
_entity_poly.pdbx_strand_id
1 'polypeptide(L)'
;MAKSRRMNIMFPLGGLDRQGAYRQQKPYTTTDCSNVRPEGLITGRYRGGSRPGLVESHRDSLGSEVRFLEPMILLPTDGFTSFSDTFSGTEMSAAWTLATWSSDLPNILSGSLASIDDSVADASATLETLPIDITEVYEAEIFIVPWNGEHHGKYRIYARMDDTTPDYRIEGIVVELVMTGADGSYSWSLVSYTGSASTAVASGSGTLASGVAEAGWFSVNISGDNVSIFWSGVTLATNQAVDTHSATERGTGFALECTEAGGLCLAWVYRVQYHSASNTLRSKLIASAGGDIWQEEMYGQMQVVTSTLSVRDDVTLCTAQMGQKLYIADYSGAKVTGTDGDVTGTDLDDVGDDHDWTTFNISVDDDIVVISNGTGTVVDGTYKIASIAATSITLASSAGTGNCTYRIERAPKIYDPEANTLAQWTATTGQVPSGCPLIERYLGRIFLGGQEIAPHAWFASRQSAPLDFDFSQEDSQRAVLGTSSAAGVPGDPLTALIA
;
A
#
# COMPACT_ATOMS: atom_id res chain seq x y z
N MET A 1 -45.23 -26.64 36.20
CA MET A 1 -44.15 -26.75 35.21
C MET A 1 -44.21 -25.54 34.29
N ALA A 2 -43.18 -24.70 34.27
CA ALA A 2 -43.11 -23.58 33.31
C ALA A 2 -43.03 -24.15 31.89
N LYS A 3 -43.95 -23.74 31.00
CA LYS A 3 -43.91 -24.12 29.59
C LYS A 3 -42.68 -23.48 28.95
N SER A 4 -41.76 -24.30 28.47
CA SER A 4 -40.68 -23.84 27.59
C SER A 4 -41.30 -23.18 26.36
N ARG A 5 -40.99 -21.90 26.14
CA ARG A 5 -41.41 -21.13 24.96
C ARG A 5 -40.16 -20.79 24.16
N ARG A 6 -40.10 -21.21 22.91
CA ARG A 6 -39.06 -20.76 21.98
C ARG A 6 -39.33 -19.30 21.60
N MET A 7 -38.36 -18.44 21.87
CA MET A 7 -38.36 -17.04 21.44
C MET A 7 -37.34 -16.92 20.32
N ASN A 8 -37.75 -16.37 19.17
CA ASN A 8 -36.83 -16.07 18.09
C ASN A 8 -36.23 -14.69 18.37
N ILE A 9 -34.95 -14.65 18.73
CA ILE A 9 -34.22 -13.41 19.00
C ILE A 9 -33.54 -13.01 17.69
N MET A 10 -33.92 -11.87 17.12
CA MET A 10 -33.26 -11.31 15.94
C MET A 10 -32.08 -10.43 16.38
N PHE A 11 -30.95 -10.56 15.69
CA PHE A 11 -29.81 -9.67 15.91
C PHE A 11 -30.18 -8.22 15.53
N PRO A 12 -29.76 -7.20 16.29
CA PRO A 12 -30.07 -5.80 16.01
C PRO A 12 -29.25 -5.26 14.83
N LEU A 13 -29.70 -5.54 13.60
CA LEU A 13 -29.06 -5.11 12.34
C LEU A 13 -29.05 -3.57 12.14
N GLY A 14 -29.95 -2.85 12.81
CA GLY A 14 -30.01 -1.38 12.80
C GLY A 14 -28.91 -0.71 13.63
N GLY A 15 -28.10 -1.48 14.37
CA GLY A 15 -26.91 -0.97 15.05
C GLY A 15 -27.18 -0.25 16.38
N LEU A 16 -26.26 0.64 16.75
CA LEU A 16 -26.27 1.35 18.04
C LEU A 16 -27.19 2.57 18.00
N ASP A 17 -28.22 2.59 18.85
CA ASP A 17 -29.08 3.75 19.09
C ASP A 17 -29.11 4.07 20.59
N ARG A 18 -28.30 5.06 20.98
CA ARG A 18 -28.25 5.57 22.37
C ARG A 18 -29.16 6.78 22.58
N GLN A 19 -29.81 7.28 21.53
CA GLN A 19 -30.59 8.51 21.60
C GLN A 19 -32.03 8.23 22.00
N GLY A 20 -32.62 7.13 21.53
CA GLY A 20 -33.97 6.71 21.89
C GLY A 20 -34.05 6.09 23.29
N ALA A 21 -35.15 6.36 24.02
CA ALA A 21 -35.46 5.60 25.24
C ALA A 21 -35.70 4.12 24.90
N TYR A 22 -35.43 3.19 25.83
CA TYR A 22 -35.57 1.73 25.61
C TYR A 22 -36.89 1.28 24.98
N ARG A 23 -38.01 2.00 25.25
CA ARG A 23 -39.33 1.70 24.70
C ARG A 23 -39.61 2.31 23.31
N GLN A 24 -38.78 3.24 22.88
CA GLN A 24 -38.91 4.00 21.64
C GLN A 24 -37.75 3.75 20.67
N GLN A 25 -36.94 2.72 20.92
CA GLN A 25 -35.88 2.35 20.01
C GLN A 25 -36.45 2.00 18.63
N LYS A 26 -35.76 2.45 17.58
CA LYS A 26 -36.11 2.11 16.21
C LYS A 26 -36.02 0.58 16.05
N PRO A 27 -36.82 -0.03 15.16
CA PRO A 27 -36.73 -1.47 14.90
C PRO A 27 -35.29 -1.90 14.60
N TYR A 28 -34.87 -3.01 15.19
CA TYR A 28 -33.55 -3.61 15.02
C TYR A 28 -32.35 -2.80 15.54
N THR A 29 -32.53 -1.78 16.39
CA THR A 29 -31.41 -1.12 17.09
C THR A 29 -31.22 -1.67 18.51
N THR A 30 -30.11 -1.34 19.15
CA THR A 30 -29.86 -1.62 20.58
C THR A 30 -29.02 -0.52 21.21
N THR A 31 -29.11 -0.35 22.54
CA THR A 31 -28.23 0.56 23.30
C THR A 31 -26.86 -0.04 23.59
N ASP A 32 -26.75 -1.36 23.54
CA ASP A 32 -25.65 -2.12 24.18
C ASP A 32 -24.76 -2.84 23.16
N CYS A 33 -24.70 -2.34 21.92
CA CYS A 33 -23.73 -2.83 20.94
C CYS A 33 -22.30 -2.46 21.38
N SER A 34 -21.46 -3.46 21.61
CA SER A 34 -20.01 -3.29 21.78
C SER A 34 -19.28 -4.16 20.77
N ASN A 35 -18.56 -3.50 19.86
CA ASN A 35 -17.68 -4.15 18.87
C ASN A 35 -18.35 -5.24 18.02
N VAL A 36 -19.60 -5.03 17.58
CA VAL A 36 -20.33 -5.97 16.71
C VAL A 36 -20.63 -5.39 15.32
N ARG A 37 -20.77 -6.25 14.31
CA ARG A 37 -21.23 -5.94 12.95
C ARG A 37 -22.48 -6.77 12.60
N PRO A 38 -23.34 -6.31 11.68
CA PRO A 38 -24.52 -7.06 11.23
C PRO A 38 -24.18 -8.44 10.66
N GLU A 39 -23.10 -8.52 9.90
CA GLU A 39 -22.63 -9.72 9.21
C GLU A 39 -21.47 -10.37 9.97
N GLY A 40 -21.56 -11.68 10.20
CA GLY A 40 -20.50 -12.47 10.81
C GLY A 40 -19.46 -12.88 9.76
N LEU A 41 -18.27 -12.28 9.82
CA LEU A 41 -17.23 -12.39 8.79
C LEU A 41 -16.80 -13.84 8.47
N ILE A 42 -16.66 -14.70 9.48
CA ILE A 42 -16.27 -16.10 9.27
C ILE A 42 -17.32 -16.88 8.47
N THR A 43 -18.60 -16.47 8.55
CA THR A 43 -19.71 -17.25 7.99
C THR A 43 -20.51 -16.53 6.90
N GLY A 44 -20.24 -15.24 6.64
CA GLY A 44 -21.02 -14.39 5.73
C GLY A 44 -22.51 -14.28 6.08
N ARG A 45 -22.91 -14.60 7.33
CA ARG A 45 -24.33 -14.64 7.75
C ARG A 45 -24.70 -13.43 8.61
N TYR A 46 -25.89 -12.87 8.38
CA TYR A 46 -26.49 -11.79 9.19
C TYR A 46 -27.00 -12.29 10.55
N ARG A 47 -26.07 -12.68 11.44
CA ARG A 47 -26.37 -13.18 12.79
C ARG A 47 -25.71 -12.38 13.90
N GLY A 48 -25.07 -11.26 13.55
CA GLY A 48 -24.15 -10.57 14.44
C GLY A 48 -22.76 -11.21 14.40
N GLY A 49 -21.79 -10.47 13.88
CA GLY A 49 -20.37 -10.76 14.01
C GLY A 49 -19.74 -9.88 15.06
N SER A 50 -18.59 -10.27 15.62
CA SER A 50 -17.66 -9.30 16.19
C SER A 50 -17.05 -8.48 15.06
N ARG A 51 -16.67 -7.21 15.32
CA ARG A 51 -15.67 -6.59 14.47
C ARG A 51 -14.41 -7.43 14.62
N PRO A 52 -13.77 -7.83 13.51
CA PRO A 52 -12.44 -8.42 13.60
C PRO A 52 -11.54 -7.39 14.29
N GLY A 53 -10.55 -7.87 15.05
CA GLY A 53 -9.49 -7.00 15.53
C GLY A 53 -8.91 -6.20 14.36
N LEU A 54 -8.35 -5.03 14.64
CA LEU A 54 -7.47 -4.40 13.68
C LEU A 54 -6.28 -5.35 13.52
N VAL A 55 -6.09 -5.88 12.33
CA VAL A 55 -4.88 -6.59 11.96
C VAL A 55 -3.97 -5.61 11.25
N GLU A 56 -2.67 -5.80 11.39
CA GLU A 56 -1.70 -5.04 10.62
C GLU A 56 -1.97 -5.24 9.12
N SER A 57 -2.03 -4.14 8.39
CA SER A 57 -2.31 -4.18 6.94
C SER A 57 -1.07 -4.57 6.14
N HIS A 58 0.11 -4.20 6.63
CA HIS A 58 1.41 -4.45 6.00
C HIS A 58 2.38 -4.94 7.07
N ARG A 59 3.36 -5.75 6.65
CA ARG A 59 4.40 -6.28 7.52
C ARG A 59 5.45 -5.23 7.87
N ASP A 60 5.63 -4.27 6.97
CA ASP A 60 6.65 -3.24 7.10
C ASP A 60 6.16 -2.06 7.93
N SER A 61 6.99 -1.62 8.87
CA SER A 61 6.81 -0.34 9.53
C SER A 61 7.30 0.78 8.63
N LEU A 62 6.45 1.76 8.38
CA LEU A 62 6.82 2.99 7.65
C LEU A 62 7.71 3.92 8.50
N GLY A 63 7.98 3.57 9.76
CA GLY A 63 8.94 4.25 10.65
C GLY A 63 8.51 5.62 11.17
N SER A 64 7.47 6.23 10.61
CA SER A 64 7.03 7.60 10.93
C SER A 64 5.53 7.78 10.68
N GLU A 65 5.01 8.96 11.03
CA GLU A 65 3.61 9.32 10.75
C GLU A 65 3.33 9.31 9.25
N VAL A 66 2.22 8.69 8.87
CA VAL A 66 1.77 8.64 7.48
C VAL A 66 1.14 9.99 7.11
N ARG A 67 1.69 10.64 6.08
CA ARG A 67 1.31 11.98 5.62
C ARG A 67 0.23 11.94 4.54
N PHE A 68 0.20 10.87 3.75
CA PHE A 68 -0.92 10.49 2.91
C PHE A 68 -0.89 8.97 2.67
N LEU A 69 -2.03 8.42 2.28
CA LEU A 69 -2.19 7.02 1.91
C LEU A 69 -3.18 6.92 0.74
N GLU A 70 -2.69 6.58 -0.44
CA GLU A 70 -3.44 6.66 -1.70
C GLU A 70 -3.43 5.32 -2.45
N PRO A 71 -4.59 4.68 -2.66
CA PRO A 71 -4.69 3.47 -3.48
C PRO A 71 -4.73 3.84 -4.97
N MET A 72 -3.72 3.45 -5.73
CA MET A 72 -3.64 3.70 -7.17
C MET A 72 -4.04 2.48 -7.98
N ILE A 73 -4.94 2.66 -8.96
CA ILE A 73 -5.24 1.63 -9.95
C ILE A 73 -4.29 1.79 -11.13
N LEU A 74 -3.40 0.82 -11.31
CA LEU A 74 -2.30 0.84 -12.27
C LEU A 74 -2.40 -0.37 -13.20
N LEU A 75 -1.86 -0.22 -14.41
CA LEU A 75 -1.55 -1.30 -15.33
C LEU A 75 -0.02 -1.34 -15.50
N PRO A 76 0.70 -1.83 -14.48
CA PRO A 76 2.15 -1.87 -14.54
C PRO A 76 2.64 -2.87 -15.60
N THR A 77 3.84 -2.65 -16.12
CA THR A 77 4.47 -3.59 -17.06
C THR A 77 5.38 -4.62 -16.39
N ASP A 78 5.30 -4.71 -15.05
CA ASP A 78 6.07 -5.63 -14.21
C ASP A 78 5.62 -7.09 -14.30
N GLY A 79 4.48 -7.37 -14.94
CA GLY A 79 3.93 -8.72 -15.05
C GLY A 79 3.40 -9.30 -13.74
N PHE A 80 3.34 -8.50 -12.66
CA PHE A 80 2.86 -8.95 -11.36
C PHE A 80 1.39 -9.37 -11.44
N THR A 81 1.09 -10.49 -10.79
CA THR A 81 -0.25 -11.02 -10.62
C THR A 81 -0.33 -11.82 -9.32
N SER A 82 -1.53 -12.30 -8.99
CA SER A 82 -1.72 -13.14 -7.83
C SER A 82 -2.82 -14.17 -8.06
N PHE A 83 -2.62 -15.36 -7.52
CA PHE A 83 -3.68 -16.33 -7.29
C PHE A 83 -4.16 -16.19 -5.85
N SER A 84 -5.46 -16.28 -5.60
CA SER A 84 -5.99 -16.37 -4.24
C SER A 84 -7.25 -17.23 -4.18
N ASP A 85 -7.33 -18.09 -3.19
CA ASP A 85 -8.52 -18.84 -2.82
C ASP A 85 -8.91 -18.51 -1.37
N THR A 86 -10.14 -18.05 -1.18
CA THR A 86 -10.69 -17.68 0.13
C THR A 86 -11.44 -18.84 0.80
N PHE A 87 -11.40 -20.03 0.18
CA PHE A 87 -12.09 -21.22 0.65
C PHE A 87 -13.59 -20.97 0.90
N SER A 88 -14.18 -20.04 0.16
CA SER A 88 -15.57 -19.65 0.28
C SER A 88 -16.44 -20.63 -0.50
N GLY A 89 -16.99 -21.62 0.18
CA GLY A 89 -17.82 -22.62 -0.47
C GLY A 89 -18.23 -23.77 0.44
N THR A 90 -18.62 -24.87 -0.17
CA THR A 90 -18.85 -26.16 0.51
C THR A 90 -17.79 -27.21 0.15
N GLU A 91 -16.98 -26.93 -0.86
CA GLU A 91 -15.93 -27.81 -1.41
C GLU A 91 -14.76 -26.92 -1.84
N MET A 92 -13.54 -27.49 -1.89
CA MET A 92 -12.38 -26.78 -2.43
C MET A 92 -12.57 -26.48 -3.92
N SER A 93 -11.99 -25.39 -4.41
CA SER A 93 -12.04 -25.06 -5.83
C SER A 93 -11.32 -26.11 -6.68
N ALA A 94 -11.65 -26.19 -7.96
CA ALA A 94 -11.06 -27.17 -8.89
C ALA A 94 -9.55 -26.94 -9.15
N ALA A 95 -8.99 -25.82 -8.69
CA ALA A 95 -7.56 -25.55 -8.73
C ALA A 95 -6.77 -26.45 -7.77
N TRP A 96 -7.43 -27.08 -6.80
CA TRP A 96 -6.79 -27.93 -5.79
C TRP A 96 -6.91 -29.41 -6.12
N THR A 97 -5.83 -30.13 -5.86
CA THR A 97 -5.73 -31.58 -6.03
C THR A 97 -5.21 -32.22 -4.75
N LEU A 98 -5.68 -33.44 -4.45
CA LEU A 98 -5.14 -34.23 -3.33
C LEU A 98 -3.66 -34.50 -3.59
N ALA A 99 -2.82 -34.11 -2.63
CA ALA A 99 -1.40 -34.37 -2.73
C ALA A 99 -1.11 -35.87 -2.70
N THR A 100 -0.21 -36.34 -3.56
CA THR A 100 0.10 -37.77 -3.72
C THR A 100 0.69 -38.43 -2.47
N TRP A 101 1.15 -37.63 -1.52
CA TRP A 101 1.71 -38.06 -0.23
C TRP A 101 0.71 -38.03 0.93
N SER A 102 -0.51 -37.56 0.70
CA SER A 102 -1.55 -37.47 1.72
C SER A 102 -2.71 -38.41 1.41
N SER A 103 -3.39 -38.85 2.46
CA SER A 103 -4.63 -39.64 2.36
C SER A 103 -5.86 -38.76 2.18
N ASP A 104 -5.79 -37.49 2.60
CA ASP A 104 -6.96 -36.64 2.79
C ASP A 104 -6.72 -35.23 2.25
N LEU A 105 -7.80 -34.64 1.74
CA LEU A 105 -7.83 -33.25 1.27
C LEU A 105 -8.38 -32.36 2.40
N PRO A 106 -7.87 -31.13 2.60
CA PRO A 106 -8.46 -30.20 3.56
C PRO A 106 -9.95 -29.97 3.30
N ASN A 107 -10.75 -29.99 4.36
CA ASN A 107 -12.19 -29.79 4.26
C ASN A 107 -12.56 -28.33 4.46
N ILE A 108 -13.54 -27.84 3.70
CA ILE A 108 -14.14 -26.52 3.94
C ILE A 108 -14.98 -26.61 5.22
N LEU A 109 -14.72 -25.70 6.17
CA LEU A 109 -15.40 -25.69 7.46
C LEU A 109 -16.92 -25.57 7.26
N SER A 110 -17.64 -26.62 7.63
CA SER A 110 -19.09 -26.65 7.47
C SER A 110 -19.76 -25.61 8.38
N GLY A 111 -20.89 -25.04 7.94
CA GLY A 111 -21.65 -24.08 8.75
C GLY A 111 -22.28 -24.66 10.03
N SER A 112 -22.16 -25.97 10.27
CA SER A 112 -22.66 -26.67 11.44
C SER A 112 -21.48 -27.28 12.21
N LEU A 113 -21.24 -26.78 13.43
CA LEU A 113 -20.14 -27.27 14.27
C LEU A 113 -20.28 -28.76 14.64
N ALA A 114 -21.52 -29.29 14.64
CA ALA A 114 -21.79 -30.70 14.94
C ALA A 114 -21.45 -31.66 13.78
N SER A 115 -21.11 -31.14 12.59
CA SER A 115 -20.69 -31.92 11.42
C SER A 115 -19.21 -31.73 11.09
N ILE A 116 -18.44 -31.19 12.04
CA ILE A 116 -16.99 -31.14 11.91
C ILE A 116 -16.45 -32.55 12.08
N ASP A 117 -15.69 -33.00 11.07
CA ASP A 117 -14.93 -34.22 11.13
C ASP A 117 -13.57 -33.92 11.76
N ASP A 118 -13.39 -34.32 13.01
CA ASP A 118 -12.14 -34.20 13.76
C ASP A 118 -11.26 -35.45 13.64
N SER A 119 -11.62 -36.40 12.77
CA SER A 119 -10.85 -37.62 12.54
C SER A 119 -9.72 -37.46 11.52
N VAL A 120 -9.77 -36.40 10.70
CA VAL A 120 -8.71 -36.07 9.73
C VAL A 120 -7.57 -35.36 10.46
N ALA A 121 -6.50 -36.11 10.73
CA ALA A 121 -5.35 -35.61 11.47
C ALA A 121 -4.35 -34.84 10.60
N ASP A 122 -4.21 -35.18 9.31
CA ASP A 122 -3.29 -34.55 8.36
C ASP A 122 -3.92 -34.52 6.97
N ALA A 123 -3.99 -33.34 6.35
CA ALA A 123 -4.53 -33.17 5.02
C ALA A 123 -3.65 -32.22 4.20
N SER A 124 -3.36 -32.60 2.95
CA SER A 124 -2.48 -31.84 2.06
C SER A 124 -3.12 -31.63 0.69
N ALA A 125 -2.92 -30.43 0.13
CA ALA A 125 -3.39 -30.07 -1.20
C ALA A 125 -2.25 -29.47 -2.04
N THR A 126 -2.24 -29.82 -3.32
CA THR A 126 -1.39 -29.21 -4.35
C THR A 126 -2.22 -28.32 -5.25
N LEU A 127 -1.71 -27.13 -5.54
CA LEU A 127 -2.32 -26.17 -6.44
C LEU A 127 -1.97 -26.52 -7.89
N GLU A 128 -2.90 -26.27 -8.81
CA GLU A 128 -2.62 -26.31 -10.24
C GLU A 128 -1.42 -25.41 -10.59
N THR A 129 -0.64 -25.83 -11.59
CA THR A 129 0.60 -25.13 -11.94
C THR A 129 0.33 -23.71 -12.40
N LEU A 130 0.85 -22.74 -11.64
CA LEU A 130 0.81 -21.33 -11.97
C LEU A 130 1.99 -20.96 -12.89
N PRO A 131 1.83 -19.97 -13.80
CA PRO A 131 2.90 -19.52 -14.68
C PRO A 131 3.85 -18.56 -13.94
N ILE A 132 4.46 -19.03 -12.85
CA ILE A 132 5.40 -18.29 -12.02
C ILE A 132 6.72 -18.09 -12.78
N ASP A 133 7.18 -16.85 -12.91
CA ASP A 133 8.56 -16.54 -13.25
C ASP A 133 9.44 -16.69 -12.01
N ILE A 134 10.22 -17.76 -11.97
CA ILE A 134 11.08 -18.08 -10.82
C ILE A 134 12.39 -17.28 -10.78
N THR A 135 12.65 -16.46 -11.79
CA THR A 135 13.80 -15.53 -11.81
C THR A 135 13.48 -14.26 -11.02
N GLU A 136 12.19 -13.95 -10.89
CA GLU A 136 11.66 -12.88 -10.05
C GLU A 136 11.29 -13.41 -8.66
N VAL A 137 11.06 -12.49 -7.73
CA VAL A 137 10.59 -12.83 -6.39
C VAL A 137 9.13 -13.27 -6.47
N TYR A 138 8.77 -14.32 -5.72
CA TYR A 138 7.38 -14.71 -5.51
C TYR A 138 7.12 -15.11 -4.06
N GLU A 139 5.87 -15.08 -3.65
CA GLU A 139 5.46 -15.38 -2.28
C GLU A 139 4.27 -16.33 -2.25
N ALA A 140 4.37 -17.40 -1.46
CA ALA A 140 3.25 -18.27 -1.12
C ALA A 140 2.87 -18.06 0.35
N GLU A 141 1.58 -17.92 0.63
CA GLU A 141 1.11 -17.58 1.98
C GLU A 141 -0.26 -18.18 2.30
N ILE A 142 -0.49 -18.42 3.59
CA ILE A 142 -1.74 -18.92 4.14
C ILE A 142 -2.14 -18.10 5.36
N PHE A 143 -3.40 -17.67 5.41
CA PHE A 143 -3.96 -16.94 6.55
C PHE A 143 -4.50 -17.92 7.59
N ILE A 144 -3.78 -18.08 8.69
CA ILE A 144 -4.09 -19.04 9.75
C ILE A 144 -5.01 -18.39 10.78
N VAL A 145 -6.00 -19.13 11.28
CA VAL A 145 -6.98 -18.64 12.26
C VAL A 145 -7.01 -19.57 13.47
N PRO A 146 -6.90 -19.04 14.71
CA PRO A 146 -7.05 -19.86 15.91
C PRO A 146 -8.50 -20.32 16.08
N TRP A 147 -8.69 -21.55 16.57
CA TRP A 147 -9.98 -22.11 16.93
C TRP A 147 -10.21 -21.96 18.43
N ASN A 148 -11.33 -21.36 18.83
CA ASN A 148 -11.64 -21.09 20.25
C ASN A 148 -10.54 -20.33 21.02
N GLY A 149 -9.71 -19.55 20.34
CA GLY A 149 -8.61 -18.80 20.94
C GLY A 149 -7.31 -19.58 21.12
N GLU A 150 -7.20 -20.76 20.50
CA GLU A 150 -6.01 -21.61 20.53
C GLU A 150 -5.62 -22.07 19.11
N HIS A 151 -4.34 -22.34 18.90
CA HIS A 151 -3.85 -23.11 17.75
C HIS A 151 -3.68 -24.58 18.16
N HIS A 152 -3.77 -25.52 17.23
CA HIS A 152 -3.87 -26.95 17.56
C HIS A 152 -2.95 -27.87 16.75
N GLY A 153 -1.93 -27.33 16.06
CA GLY A 153 -1.05 -28.17 15.28
C GLY A 153 -0.15 -27.46 14.28
N LYS A 154 0.03 -28.10 13.13
CA LYS A 154 1.04 -27.74 12.12
C LYS A 154 0.39 -27.21 10.85
N TYR A 155 1.06 -26.23 10.27
CA TYR A 155 0.71 -25.57 9.03
C TYR A 155 1.92 -25.65 8.11
N ARG A 156 1.72 -26.11 6.88
CA ARG A 156 2.82 -26.25 5.91
C ARG A 156 2.52 -25.48 4.64
N ILE A 157 3.56 -24.87 4.10
CA ILE A 157 3.58 -24.35 2.73
C ILE A 157 4.59 -25.19 1.95
N TYR A 158 4.15 -25.67 0.79
CA TYR A 158 4.99 -26.35 -0.18
C TYR A 158 5.26 -25.41 -1.35
N ALA A 159 6.49 -25.39 -1.85
CA ALA A 159 6.87 -24.65 -3.05
C ALA A 159 7.96 -25.39 -3.80
N ARG A 160 8.28 -24.94 -5.02
CA ARG A 160 9.32 -25.55 -5.88
C ARG A 160 9.07 -27.03 -6.21
N MET A 161 7.82 -27.48 -6.25
CA MET A 161 7.52 -28.87 -6.66
C MET A 161 7.53 -29.00 -8.17
N ASP A 162 7.80 -30.20 -8.68
CA ASP A 162 7.68 -30.50 -10.12
C ASP A 162 6.27 -30.19 -10.64
N ASP A 163 6.20 -29.49 -11.78
CA ASP A 163 4.95 -29.02 -12.37
C ASP A 163 4.03 -30.13 -12.91
N THR A 164 4.57 -31.32 -13.17
CA THR A 164 3.86 -32.43 -13.82
C THR A 164 3.50 -33.53 -12.84
N THR A 165 4.37 -33.80 -11.87
CA THR A 165 4.17 -34.76 -10.80
C THR A 165 4.55 -34.13 -9.46
N PRO A 166 3.74 -33.21 -8.92
CA PRO A 166 4.05 -32.56 -7.66
C PRO A 166 4.27 -33.58 -6.54
N ASP A 167 5.46 -33.58 -5.94
CA ASP A 167 5.83 -34.29 -4.71
C ASP A 167 7.04 -33.62 -4.05
N TYR A 168 6.77 -32.85 -2.98
CA TYR A 168 7.83 -32.13 -2.26
C TYR A 168 8.90 -33.06 -1.67
N ARG A 169 8.61 -34.36 -1.51
CA ARG A 169 9.57 -35.34 -0.97
C ARG A 169 10.58 -35.79 -2.03
N ILE A 170 10.31 -35.50 -3.31
CA ILE A 170 11.20 -35.78 -4.44
C ILE A 170 11.94 -34.50 -4.81
N GLU A 171 11.20 -33.46 -5.19
CA GLU A 171 11.70 -32.13 -5.54
C GLU A 171 10.81 -31.08 -4.85
N GLY A 172 11.43 -30.17 -4.11
CA GLY A 172 10.79 -28.95 -3.63
C GLY A 172 11.26 -28.50 -2.25
N ILE A 173 10.54 -27.54 -1.69
CA ILE A 173 10.78 -27.04 -0.34
C ILE A 173 9.51 -27.16 0.49
N VAL A 174 9.69 -27.43 1.78
CA VAL A 174 8.62 -27.39 2.77
C VAL A 174 9.01 -26.45 3.89
N VAL A 175 8.09 -25.54 4.21
CA VAL A 175 8.16 -24.71 5.40
C VAL A 175 7.04 -25.12 6.34
N GLU A 176 7.40 -25.56 7.53
CA GLU A 176 6.46 -25.98 8.56
C GLU A 176 6.45 -24.95 9.68
N LEU A 177 5.25 -24.55 10.10
CA LEU A 177 4.97 -23.75 11.29
C LEU A 177 4.12 -24.59 12.24
N VAL A 178 4.57 -24.74 13.48
CA VAL A 178 3.88 -25.49 14.54
C VAL A 178 3.45 -24.51 15.61
N MET A 179 2.15 -24.52 15.93
CA MET A 179 1.54 -23.68 16.95
C MET A 179 0.50 -24.47 17.75
N THR A 180 0.59 -24.41 19.07
CA THR A 180 -0.31 -25.13 19.99
C THR A 180 -0.66 -24.25 21.17
N GLY A 181 -1.90 -24.28 21.62
CA GLY A 181 -2.38 -23.54 22.78
C GLY A 181 -2.66 -22.05 22.53
N ALA A 182 -2.84 -21.31 23.62
CA ALA A 182 -3.36 -19.93 23.63
C ALA A 182 -2.29 -18.84 23.74
N ASP A 183 -1.01 -19.19 23.92
CA ASP A 183 0.05 -18.27 24.37
C ASP A 183 0.84 -17.61 23.22
N GLY A 184 0.49 -17.94 21.96
CA GLY A 184 1.19 -17.42 20.78
C GLY A 184 2.59 -18.01 20.59
N SER A 185 2.93 -19.10 21.27
CA SER A 185 4.18 -19.84 21.07
C SER A 185 4.18 -20.56 19.73
N TYR A 186 5.32 -20.56 19.05
CA TYR A 186 5.51 -21.21 17.76
C TYR A 186 6.89 -21.83 17.60
N SER A 187 7.00 -22.86 16.76
CA SER A 187 8.26 -23.34 16.20
C SER A 187 8.14 -23.52 14.69
N TRP A 188 9.25 -23.46 13.98
CA TRP A 188 9.25 -23.57 12.52
C TRP A 188 10.49 -24.30 11.99
N SER A 189 10.38 -24.84 10.79
CA SER A 189 11.50 -25.46 10.07
C SER A 189 11.37 -25.28 8.55
N LEU A 190 12.53 -25.18 7.90
CA LEU A 190 12.70 -25.16 6.44
C LEU A 190 13.53 -26.37 6.02
N VAL A 191 12.99 -27.17 5.11
CA VAL A 191 13.66 -28.33 4.53
C VAL A 191 13.57 -28.25 3.01
N SER A 192 14.71 -28.47 2.34
CA SER A 192 14.82 -28.58 0.88
C SER A 192 14.94 -30.06 0.49
N TYR A 193 14.34 -30.44 -0.62
CA TYR A 193 14.38 -31.78 -1.18
C TYR A 193 14.84 -31.72 -2.63
N THR A 194 15.89 -32.48 -2.96
CA THR A 194 16.34 -32.66 -4.35
C THR A 194 16.65 -34.12 -4.64
N GLY A 195 16.08 -34.69 -5.70
CA GLY A 195 16.23 -36.10 -6.05
C GLY A 195 15.87 -37.07 -4.91
N SER A 196 14.86 -36.74 -4.11
CA SER A 196 14.46 -37.45 -2.87
C SER A 196 15.43 -37.36 -1.68
N ALA A 197 16.53 -36.62 -1.78
CA ALA A 197 17.40 -36.31 -0.66
C ALA A 197 16.90 -35.06 0.07
N SER A 198 16.84 -35.10 1.40
CA SER A 198 16.41 -33.96 2.22
C SER A 198 17.60 -33.22 2.85
N THR A 199 17.60 -31.90 2.74
CA THR A 199 18.53 -30.98 3.40
C THR A 199 17.77 -30.15 4.43
N ALA A 200 18.06 -30.34 5.71
CA ALA A 200 17.54 -29.45 6.76
C ALA A 200 18.28 -28.10 6.67
N VAL A 201 17.56 -27.04 6.34
CA VAL A 201 18.17 -25.73 6.05
C VAL A 201 18.18 -24.84 7.28
N ALA A 202 17.02 -24.66 7.91
CA ALA A 202 16.90 -23.81 9.08
C ALA A 202 15.73 -24.24 9.97
N SER A 203 15.77 -23.87 11.24
CA SER A 203 14.66 -24.03 12.17
C SER A 203 14.76 -23.02 13.30
N GLY A 204 13.64 -22.76 13.96
CA GLY A 204 13.59 -21.82 15.08
C GLY A 204 12.33 -21.95 15.90
N SER A 205 12.23 -21.14 16.95
CA SER A 205 11.04 -21.03 17.79
C SER A 205 10.95 -19.63 18.39
N GLY A 206 9.77 -19.26 18.84
CA GLY A 206 9.52 -17.96 19.46
C GLY A 206 8.12 -17.87 20.04
N THR A 207 7.76 -16.66 20.46
CA THR A 207 6.44 -16.32 20.97
C THR A 207 6.06 -14.96 20.39
N LEU A 208 4.81 -14.81 19.96
CA LEU A 208 4.28 -13.53 19.51
C LEU A 208 4.38 -12.48 20.62
N ALA A 209 4.65 -11.22 20.24
CA ALA A 209 4.78 -10.12 21.19
C ALA A 209 3.49 -9.86 21.98
N SER A 210 2.34 -10.20 21.40
CA SER A 210 1.02 -10.15 22.04
C SER A 210 0.87 -11.18 23.17
N GLY A 211 1.66 -12.26 23.16
CA GLY A 211 1.57 -13.36 24.12
C GLY A 211 0.25 -14.13 24.06
N VAL A 212 -0.48 -14.03 22.95
CA VAL A 212 -1.75 -14.72 22.73
C VAL A 212 -1.80 -15.33 21.32
N ALA A 213 -2.62 -16.37 21.15
CA ALA A 213 -2.89 -16.95 19.84
C ALA A 213 -3.69 -15.96 18.97
N GLU A 214 -3.08 -15.55 17.86
CA GLU A 214 -3.66 -14.58 16.92
C GLU A 214 -3.81 -15.19 15.53
N ALA A 215 -4.72 -14.60 14.74
CA ALA A 215 -4.84 -14.90 13.32
C ALA A 215 -3.83 -14.06 12.55
N GLY A 216 -3.21 -14.63 11.52
CA GLY A 216 -2.17 -13.94 10.77
C GLY A 216 -1.72 -14.66 9.51
N TRP A 217 -0.93 -13.97 8.71
CA TRP A 217 -0.30 -14.54 7.51
C TRP A 217 0.95 -15.33 7.89
N PHE A 218 0.98 -16.61 7.50
CA PHE A 218 2.21 -17.39 7.41
C PHE A 218 2.68 -17.36 5.96
N SER A 219 3.89 -16.86 5.71
CA SER A 219 4.34 -16.45 4.38
C SER A 219 5.76 -16.92 4.09
N VAL A 220 5.98 -17.37 2.86
CA VAL A 220 7.25 -17.86 2.34
C VAL A 220 7.59 -17.07 1.09
N ASN A 221 8.57 -16.17 1.22
CA ASN A 221 9.08 -15.36 0.13
C ASN A 221 10.31 -16.03 -0.47
N ILE A 222 10.35 -16.17 -1.80
CA ILE A 222 11.36 -16.94 -2.53
C ILE A 222 11.97 -16.03 -3.60
N SER A 223 13.28 -15.85 -3.54
CA SER A 223 14.07 -15.06 -4.49
C SER A 223 15.27 -15.89 -4.97
N GLY A 224 15.19 -16.42 -6.18
CA GLY A 224 16.11 -17.45 -6.65
C GLY A 224 16.13 -18.64 -5.69
N ASP A 225 17.32 -18.99 -5.20
CA ASP A 225 17.54 -20.09 -4.24
C ASP A 225 17.51 -19.62 -2.77
N ASN A 226 17.06 -18.38 -2.50
CA ASN A 226 16.95 -17.86 -1.13
C ASN A 226 15.48 -17.81 -0.68
N VAL A 227 15.25 -18.21 0.56
CA VAL A 227 13.94 -18.25 1.19
C VAL A 227 13.91 -17.38 2.45
N SER A 228 12.90 -16.53 2.56
CA SER A 228 12.59 -15.76 3.76
C SER A 228 11.20 -16.15 4.28
N ILE A 229 11.06 -16.26 5.60
CA ILE A 229 9.88 -16.83 6.24
C ILE A 229 9.33 -15.83 7.27
N PHE A 230 8.01 -15.63 7.24
CA PHE A 230 7.33 -14.66 8.10
C PHE A 230 6.09 -15.27 8.75
N TRP A 231 5.82 -14.88 10.00
CA TRP A 231 4.58 -15.19 10.71
C TRP A 231 4.00 -13.92 11.32
N SER A 232 2.81 -13.51 10.87
CA SER A 232 2.11 -12.32 11.34
C SER A 232 2.99 -11.06 11.38
N GLY A 233 3.75 -10.83 10.30
CA GLY A 233 4.70 -9.71 10.19
C GLY A 233 6.04 -9.95 10.89
N VAL A 234 6.16 -10.95 11.76
CA VAL A 234 7.42 -11.31 12.42
C VAL A 234 8.31 -12.11 11.46
N THR A 235 9.51 -11.60 11.21
CA THR A 235 10.55 -12.34 10.46
C THR A 235 11.04 -13.54 11.26
N LEU A 236 10.81 -14.74 10.72
CA LEU A 236 11.27 -16.00 11.29
C LEU A 236 12.66 -16.36 10.77
N ALA A 237 12.87 -16.18 9.46
CA ALA A 237 14.13 -16.42 8.78
C ALA A 237 14.29 -15.45 7.61
N THR A 238 15.53 -15.09 7.29
CA THR A 238 15.84 -14.21 6.16
C THR A 238 16.92 -14.84 5.31
N ASN A 239 16.72 -14.82 3.99
CA ASN A 239 17.72 -15.17 2.99
C ASN A 239 18.40 -16.52 3.25
N GLN A 240 17.62 -17.54 3.58
CA GLN A 240 18.10 -18.91 3.79
C GLN A 240 18.31 -19.59 2.44
N ALA A 241 19.55 -19.97 2.14
CA ALA A 241 19.88 -20.67 0.91
C ALA A 241 19.33 -22.11 0.94
N VAL A 242 18.52 -22.46 -0.05
CA VAL A 242 18.06 -23.82 -0.30
C VAL A 242 18.86 -24.45 -1.44
N ASP A 243 18.64 -25.74 -1.71
CA ASP A 243 19.25 -26.38 -2.88
C ASP A 243 18.69 -25.74 -4.17
N THR A 244 19.45 -25.76 -5.26
CA THR A 244 19.00 -25.22 -6.55
C THR A 244 17.94 -26.11 -7.18
N HIS A 245 16.82 -25.51 -7.57
CA HIS A 245 15.68 -26.15 -8.24
C HIS A 245 15.63 -25.80 -9.74
N SER A 246 15.09 -26.69 -10.57
CA SER A 246 14.86 -26.47 -12.01
C SER A 246 13.87 -25.33 -12.28
N ALA A 247 13.94 -24.75 -13.48
CA ALA A 247 12.94 -23.77 -13.93
C ALA A 247 11.54 -24.36 -14.15
N THR A 248 11.40 -25.68 -14.16
CA THR A 248 10.13 -26.42 -14.26
C THR A 248 9.55 -26.81 -12.90
N GLU A 249 10.14 -26.35 -11.81
CA GLU A 249 9.73 -26.66 -10.45
C GLU A 249 9.05 -25.43 -9.84
N ARG A 250 7.77 -25.22 -10.19
CA ARG A 250 6.95 -24.07 -9.80
C ARG A 250 5.73 -24.48 -8.96
N GLY A 251 5.50 -25.77 -8.80
CA GLY A 251 4.37 -26.31 -8.04
C GLY A 251 4.37 -25.81 -6.59
N THR A 252 3.18 -25.50 -6.09
CA THR A 252 2.96 -25.00 -4.73
C THR A 252 1.73 -25.65 -4.10
N GLY A 253 1.60 -25.56 -2.78
CA GLY A 253 0.51 -26.17 -2.04
C GLY A 253 0.57 -25.87 -0.55
N PHE A 254 -0.32 -26.50 0.20
CA PHE A 254 -0.33 -26.38 1.65
C PHE A 254 -0.81 -27.66 2.33
N ALA A 255 -0.55 -27.76 3.64
CA ALA A 255 -1.14 -28.78 4.49
C ALA A 255 -1.50 -28.26 5.87
N LEU A 256 -2.46 -28.94 6.48
CA LEU A 256 -2.93 -28.73 7.84
C LEU A 256 -2.87 -30.06 8.58
N GLU A 257 -2.18 -30.10 9.72
CA GLU A 257 -2.13 -31.28 10.60
C GLU A 257 -2.57 -30.88 12.01
N CYS A 258 -3.64 -31.47 12.52
CA CYS A 258 -4.08 -31.27 13.90
C CYS A 258 -3.36 -32.24 14.83
N THR A 259 -2.57 -31.72 15.77
CA THR A 259 -1.79 -32.54 16.69
C THR A 259 -2.45 -32.69 18.06
N GLU A 260 -3.55 -31.97 18.31
CA GLU A 260 -4.31 -32.01 19.55
C GLU A 260 -5.70 -32.62 19.35
N ALA A 261 -6.06 -33.57 20.22
CA ALA A 261 -7.36 -34.23 20.15
C ALA A 261 -8.51 -33.24 20.39
N GLY A 262 -9.46 -33.16 19.46
CA GLY A 262 -10.58 -32.23 19.51
C GLY A 262 -10.23 -30.78 19.13
N GLY A 263 -8.98 -30.53 18.73
CA GLY A 263 -8.56 -29.26 18.13
C GLY A 263 -8.94 -29.18 16.65
N LEU A 264 -8.79 -27.97 16.07
CA LEU A 264 -8.93 -27.73 14.64
C LEU A 264 -7.85 -26.78 14.15
N CYS A 265 -7.18 -27.15 13.06
CA CYS A 265 -6.32 -26.24 12.30
C CYS A 265 -7.18 -25.55 11.24
N LEU A 266 -7.23 -24.21 11.26
CA LEU A 266 -8.04 -23.43 10.32
C LEU A 266 -7.17 -22.51 9.48
N ALA A 267 -7.48 -22.48 8.19
CA ALA A 267 -6.97 -21.51 7.25
C ALA A 267 -8.15 -20.81 6.56
N TRP A 268 -8.03 -19.50 6.34
CA TRP A 268 -9.06 -18.72 5.68
C TRP A 268 -8.71 -18.44 4.22
N VAL A 269 -7.48 -18.07 3.93
CA VAL A 269 -7.08 -17.68 2.58
C VAL A 269 -5.74 -18.33 2.26
N TYR A 270 -5.60 -18.83 1.05
CA TYR A 270 -4.31 -19.12 0.46
C TYR A 270 -4.05 -18.15 -0.69
N ARG A 271 -2.83 -17.63 -0.79
CA ARG A 271 -2.46 -16.68 -1.83
C ARG A 271 -1.06 -16.99 -2.35
N VAL A 272 -0.88 -16.81 -3.65
CA VAL A 272 0.42 -16.82 -4.31
C VAL A 272 0.56 -15.52 -5.05
N GLN A 273 1.60 -14.75 -4.76
CA GLN A 273 1.95 -13.49 -5.41
C GLN A 273 3.17 -13.72 -6.29
N TYR A 274 3.08 -13.44 -7.59
CA TYR A 274 4.13 -13.83 -8.53
C TYR A 274 4.14 -12.97 -9.80
N HIS A 275 5.24 -13.03 -10.53
CA HIS A 275 5.38 -12.40 -11.84
C HIS A 275 5.08 -13.38 -12.96
N SER A 276 4.44 -12.89 -14.02
CA SER A 276 4.06 -13.64 -15.21
C SER A 276 4.27 -12.78 -16.46
N ALA A 277 4.21 -13.37 -17.65
CA ALA A 277 4.35 -12.61 -18.91
C ALA A 277 3.15 -11.69 -19.24
N SER A 278 2.11 -11.65 -18.40
CA SER A 278 0.89 -10.87 -18.65
C SER A 278 0.79 -9.69 -17.69
N ASN A 279 0.53 -8.51 -18.24
CA ASN A 279 0.25 -7.32 -17.44
C ASN A 279 -1.19 -7.34 -16.97
N THR A 280 -1.41 -7.15 -15.67
CA THR A 280 -2.74 -7.12 -15.08
C THR A 280 -3.00 -5.77 -14.42
N LEU A 281 -4.25 -5.31 -14.48
CA LEU A 281 -4.66 -4.13 -13.73
C LEU A 281 -4.62 -4.48 -12.24
N ARG A 282 -3.86 -3.73 -11.44
CA ARG A 282 -3.77 -3.94 -10.00
C ARG A 282 -3.92 -2.63 -9.24
N SER A 283 -4.39 -2.75 -8.00
CA SER A 283 -4.28 -1.65 -7.04
C SER A 283 -2.90 -1.73 -6.39
N LYS A 284 -2.18 -0.61 -6.30
CA LYS A 284 -0.99 -0.44 -5.45
C LYS A 284 -1.29 0.62 -4.40
N LEU A 285 -0.94 0.37 -3.16
CA LEU A 285 -0.97 1.40 -2.12
C LEU A 285 0.30 2.24 -2.18
N ILE A 286 0.15 3.56 -2.28
CA ILE A 286 1.25 4.52 -2.20
C ILE A 286 1.08 5.34 -0.92
N ALA A 287 2.16 5.53 -0.18
CA ALA A 287 2.13 6.31 1.06
C ALA A 287 3.30 7.27 1.12
N SER A 288 3.22 8.22 2.05
CA SER A 288 4.38 8.98 2.50
C SER A 288 4.53 8.90 4.00
N ALA A 289 5.77 8.71 4.47
CA ALA A 289 6.15 8.77 5.87
C ALA A 289 7.63 9.10 6.00
N GLY A 290 8.00 9.93 6.99
CA GLY A 290 9.41 10.27 7.27
C GLY A 290 10.11 11.05 6.16
N GLY A 291 9.35 11.67 5.26
CA GLY A 291 9.87 12.39 4.09
C GLY A 291 10.02 11.53 2.84
N ASP A 292 9.88 10.21 2.98
CA ASP A 292 9.99 9.26 1.87
C ASP A 292 8.63 8.93 1.25
N ILE A 293 8.67 8.42 0.02
CA ILE A 293 7.56 7.75 -0.63
C ILE A 293 7.72 6.25 -0.43
N TRP A 294 6.61 5.59 -0.10
CA TRP A 294 6.52 4.14 0.03
C TRP A 294 5.54 3.61 -1.00
N GLN A 295 5.86 2.50 -1.63
CA GLN A 295 4.96 1.81 -2.55
C GLN A 295 4.75 0.36 -2.16
N GLU A 296 3.56 -0.15 -2.44
CA GLU A 296 3.25 -1.57 -2.33
C GLU A 296 3.77 -2.34 -3.55
N GLU A 297 4.83 -3.13 -3.37
CA GLU A 297 5.39 -3.99 -4.43
C GLU A 297 4.65 -5.32 -4.49
N MET A 298 4.59 -6.03 -3.36
CA MET A 298 3.73 -7.19 -3.11
C MET A 298 2.64 -6.80 -2.12
N TYR A 299 1.48 -7.46 -2.17
CA TYR A 299 0.39 -7.19 -1.26
C TYR A 299 0.81 -7.32 0.20
N GLY A 300 0.57 -6.27 0.98
CA GLY A 300 0.93 -6.22 2.39
C GLY A 300 2.43 -6.00 2.65
N GLN A 301 3.21 -5.61 1.65
CA GLN A 301 4.61 -5.20 1.81
C GLN A 301 4.82 -3.81 1.22
N MET A 302 5.44 -2.92 2.00
CA MET A 302 5.74 -1.55 1.60
C MET A 302 7.24 -1.38 1.46
N GLN A 303 7.66 -0.87 0.31
CA GLN A 303 9.05 -0.57 0.02
C GLN A 303 9.26 0.93 -0.14
N VAL A 304 10.33 1.45 0.46
CA VAL A 304 10.79 2.82 0.20
C VAL A 304 11.18 2.99 -1.26
N VAL A 305 10.72 4.09 -1.84
CA VAL A 305 11.16 4.57 -3.15
C VAL A 305 12.45 5.36 -2.94
N THR A 306 13.57 4.80 -3.39
CA THR A 306 14.86 5.50 -3.32
C THR A 306 14.84 6.76 -4.19
N SER A 307 14.97 7.93 -3.56
CA SER A 307 15.06 9.23 -4.23
C SER A 307 15.99 10.18 -3.48
N THR A 308 16.53 11.18 -4.17
CA THR A 308 17.18 12.34 -3.52
C THR A 308 16.16 13.40 -3.10
N LEU A 309 14.94 13.34 -3.68
CA LEU A 309 13.83 14.22 -3.34
C LEU A 309 13.11 13.67 -2.12
N SER A 310 12.62 14.59 -1.29
CA SER A 310 11.73 14.28 -0.18
C SER A 310 10.35 14.89 -0.40
N VAL A 311 9.37 14.45 0.37
CA VAL A 311 8.09 15.15 0.56
C VAL A 311 7.98 15.66 2.00
N ARG A 312 7.11 16.64 2.27
CA ARG A 312 6.99 17.16 3.63
C ARG A 312 6.51 16.10 4.63
N ASP A 313 7.14 16.10 5.79
CA ASP A 313 6.95 15.07 6.82
C ASP A 313 6.39 15.64 8.13
N ASP A 314 5.83 16.85 8.13
CA ASP A 314 5.26 17.52 9.30
C ASP A 314 3.74 17.80 9.17
N VAL A 315 3.14 17.59 7.98
CA VAL A 315 1.70 17.78 7.75
C VAL A 315 1.08 16.74 6.83
N THR A 316 -0.23 16.59 6.92
CA THR A 316 -0.99 15.87 5.89
C THR A 316 -0.85 16.54 4.53
N LEU A 317 -0.54 15.75 3.51
CA LEU A 317 -0.45 16.20 2.13
C LEU A 317 -1.68 15.73 1.36
N CYS A 318 -2.14 16.55 0.41
CA CYS A 318 -3.17 16.16 -0.54
C CYS A 318 -2.51 15.59 -1.80
N THR A 319 -3.18 14.63 -2.44
CA THR A 319 -2.71 14.03 -3.69
C THR A 319 -3.85 13.88 -4.69
N ALA A 320 -3.52 13.76 -5.97
CA ALA A 320 -4.49 13.44 -7.02
C ALA A 320 -3.87 12.49 -8.05
N GLN A 321 -4.68 11.56 -8.55
CA GLN A 321 -4.23 10.57 -9.53
C GLN A 321 -4.64 10.94 -10.95
N MET A 322 -3.71 10.91 -11.90
CA MET A 322 -4.04 11.04 -13.33
C MET A 322 -2.99 10.39 -14.21
N GLY A 323 -3.42 9.66 -15.24
CA GLY A 323 -2.49 9.05 -16.22
C GLY A 323 -1.51 8.06 -15.61
N GLN A 324 -1.93 7.26 -14.62
CA GLN A 324 -1.09 6.33 -13.85
C GLN A 324 0.03 6.99 -13.04
N LYS A 325 -0.10 8.29 -12.73
CA LYS A 325 0.84 9.04 -11.89
C LYS A 325 0.12 9.63 -10.69
N LEU A 326 0.88 9.81 -9.61
CA LEU A 326 0.42 10.48 -8.41
C LEU A 326 0.99 11.89 -8.36
N TYR A 327 0.10 12.88 -8.37
CA TYR A 327 0.44 14.28 -8.21
C TYR A 327 0.31 14.64 -6.74
N ILE A 328 1.38 15.21 -6.17
CA ILE A 328 1.47 15.49 -4.73
C ILE A 328 1.56 17.00 -4.56
N ALA A 329 0.61 17.55 -3.80
CA ALA A 329 0.61 18.95 -3.37
C ALA A 329 1.64 19.14 -2.24
N ASP A 330 2.91 18.94 -2.56
CA ASP A 330 4.00 19.24 -1.66
C ASP A 330 4.24 20.75 -1.66
N TYR A 331 4.17 21.36 -0.48
CA TYR A 331 4.12 22.80 -0.32
C TYR A 331 4.90 23.21 0.92
N SER A 332 5.28 24.48 1.02
CA SER A 332 5.71 25.11 2.26
C SER A 332 5.43 26.60 2.17
N GLY A 333 5.55 27.33 3.27
CA GLY A 333 5.74 28.77 3.17
C GLY A 333 7.02 29.09 2.39
N ALA A 334 7.08 30.28 1.81
CA ALA A 334 8.29 30.75 1.14
C ALA A 334 9.44 30.82 2.14
N LYS A 335 10.55 30.16 1.83
CA LYS A 335 11.79 30.18 2.63
C LYS A 335 12.48 31.54 2.56
N VAL A 336 12.48 32.12 1.35
CA VAL A 336 13.07 33.42 1.04
C VAL A 336 12.15 34.15 0.06
N THR A 337 12.02 35.46 0.23
CA THR A 337 11.31 36.35 -0.70
C THR A 337 12.10 37.64 -0.85
N GLY A 338 12.24 38.16 -2.06
CA GLY A 338 12.91 39.44 -2.30
C GLY A 338 12.32 40.20 -3.48
N THR A 339 12.40 41.53 -3.43
CA THR A 339 11.91 42.44 -4.49
C THR A 339 13.02 42.96 -5.39
N ASP A 340 14.28 42.84 -4.97
CA ASP A 340 15.47 43.39 -5.63
C ASP A 340 16.33 42.27 -6.26
N GLY A 341 15.68 41.20 -6.72
CA GLY A 341 16.36 40.11 -7.41
C GLY A 341 17.00 40.61 -8.70
N ASP A 342 18.22 40.19 -8.97
CA ASP A 342 18.95 40.44 -10.22
C ASP A 342 19.31 39.10 -10.86
N VAL A 343 18.88 38.94 -12.10
CA VAL A 343 19.09 37.72 -12.86
C VAL A 343 20.08 38.01 -13.96
N THR A 344 21.11 37.18 -14.10
CA THR A 344 22.03 37.18 -15.23
C THR A 344 22.16 35.78 -15.82
N GLY A 345 21.37 35.50 -16.85
CA GLY A 345 21.28 34.20 -17.49
C GLY A 345 20.61 33.20 -16.55
N THR A 346 21.41 32.30 -15.98
CA THR A 346 20.98 31.30 -15.00
C THR A 346 21.17 31.74 -13.56
N ASP A 347 21.92 32.81 -13.31
CA ASP A 347 22.25 33.19 -11.93
C ASP A 347 21.20 34.17 -11.41
N LEU A 348 20.62 33.87 -10.25
CA LEU A 348 19.80 34.78 -9.45
C LEU A 348 20.61 35.22 -8.23
N ASP A 349 20.67 36.52 -8.00
CA ASP A 349 21.17 37.13 -6.79
C ASP A 349 20.17 38.18 -6.26
N ASP A 350 20.38 38.70 -5.07
CA ASP A 350 19.63 39.82 -4.50
C ASP A 350 20.58 41.01 -4.35
N VAL A 351 20.33 42.08 -5.10
CA VAL A 351 21.23 43.26 -5.09
C VAL A 351 20.92 44.18 -3.92
N GLY A 352 19.74 44.04 -3.30
CA GLY A 352 19.31 44.83 -2.16
C GLY A 352 19.90 44.35 -0.84
N ASP A 353 20.10 43.04 -0.71
CA ASP A 353 20.63 42.38 0.48
C ASP A 353 21.75 41.39 0.09
N ASP A 354 22.94 41.52 0.67
CA ASP A 354 24.08 40.60 0.51
C ASP A 354 23.76 39.26 1.20
N HIS A 355 22.90 38.48 0.56
CA HIS A 355 22.40 37.20 1.05
C HIS A 355 23.48 36.14 0.93
N ASP A 356 23.83 35.47 2.05
CA ASP A 356 24.48 34.17 1.98
C ASP A 356 23.42 33.08 1.77
N TRP A 357 23.20 32.70 0.52
CA TRP A 357 22.15 31.74 0.14
C TRP A 357 22.28 30.37 0.81
N THR A 358 23.49 30.01 1.26
CA THR A 358 23.75 28.72 1.92
C THR A 358 23.15 28.64 3.33
N THR A 359 22.73 29.77 3.91
CA THR A 359 22.19 29.84 5.28
C THR A 359 20.68 29.61 5.36
N PHE A 360 19.95 29.66 4.25
CA PHE A 360 18.48 29.60 4.22
C PHE A 360 17.90 28.18 4.15
N ASN A 361 18.71 27.14 4.32
CA ASN A 361 18.29 25.74 4.25
C ASN A 361 17.51 25.41 2.96
N ILE A 362 18.01 25.92 1.83
CA ILE A 362 17.45 25.68 0.51
C ILE A 362 17.96 24.32 0.00
N SER A 363 17.08 23.50 -0.56
CA SER A 363 17.36 22.19 -1.15
C SER A 363 17.24 22.27 -2.66
N VAL A 364 18.27 21.82 -3.38
CA VAL A 364 18.25 21.75 -4.85
C VAL A 364 17.21 20.74 -5.37
N ASP A 365 16.95 19.68 -4.59
CA ASP A 365 16.03 18.61 -4.95
C ASP A 365 14.57 18.98 -4.62
N ASP A 366 14.34 19.75 -3.56
CA ASP A 366 13.00 20.00 -3.03
C ASP A 366 12.45 21.40 -3.28
N ASP A 367 13.31 22.39 -3.45
CA ASP A 367 12.86 23.77 -3.65
C ASP A 367 12.98 24.22 -5.11
N ILE A 368 12.20 25.24 -5.42
CA ILE A 368 12.15 25.93 -6.70
C ILE A 368 12.23 27.44 -6.46
N VAL A 369 12.67 28.16 -7.48
CA VAL A 369 12.61 29.62 -7.53
C VAL A 369 11.41 30.04 -8.36
N VAL A 370 10.55 30.87 -7.81
CA VAL A 370 9.47 31.52 -8.56
C VAL A 370 9.81 32.98 -8.77
N ILE A 371 9.98 33.36 -10.04
CA ILE A 371 10.28 34.70 -10.52
C ILE A 371 8.99 35.37 -11.01
N SER A 372 8.82 36.64 -10.66
CA SER A 372 7.69 37.48 -11.05
C SER A 372 8.11 38.93 -11.24
N ASN A 373 7.33 39.70 -12.02
CA ASN A 373 7.61 41.12 -12.29
C ASN A 373 8.99 41.35 -12.92
N GLY A 374 9.44 40.42 -13.76
CA GLY A 374 10.70 40.49 -14.48
C GLY A 374 10.77 41.72 -15.40
N THR A 375 11.96 42.32 -15.43
CA THR A 375 12.31 43.44 -16.31
C THR A 375 13.38 43.04 -17.32
N GLY A 376 13.61 43.85 -18.36
CA GLY A 376 14.60 43.53 -19.38
C GLY A 376 14.20 42.30 -20.20
N THR A 377 15.02 41.25 -20.17
CA THR A 377 14.72 39.96 -20.82
C THR A 377 14.32 38.87 -19.82
N VAL A 378 14.11 39.21 -18.54
CA VAL A 378 13.66 38.26 -17.53
C VAL A 378 12.28 37.74 -17.89
N VAL A 379 12.12 36.42 -17.81
CA VAL A 379 10.85 35.72 -18.01
C VAL A 379 10.31 35.31 -16.65
N ASP A 380 9.10 35.77 -16.33
CA ASP A 380 8.40 35.32 -15.13
C ASP A 380 8.19 33.81 -15.19
N GLY A 381 8.43 33.11 -14.08
CA GLY A 381 8.16 31.69 -13.99
C GLY A 381 8.81 30.91 -12.88
N THR A 382 8.61 29.59 -12.94
CA THR A 382 9.15 28.64 -11.97
C THR A 382 10.37 27.93 -12.53
N TYR A 383 11.48 28.02 -11.79
CA TYR A 383 12.78 27.54 -12.19
C TYR A 383 13.31 26.54 -11.17
N LYS A 384 13.85 25.40 -11.66
CA LYS A 384 14.58 24.47 -10.81
C LYS A 384 15.91 25.06 -10.40
N ILE A 385 16.37 24.70 -9.21
CA ILE A 385 17.68 25.07 -8.71
C ILE A 385 18.69 24.02 -9.18
N ALA A 386 19.77 24.44 -9.84
CA ALA A 386 20.88 23.57 -10.24
C ALA A 386 21.97 23.53 -9.17
N SER A 387 22.29 24.67 -8.55
CA SER A 387 23.27 24.75 -7.46
C SER A 387 23.05 26.00 -6.61
N ILE A 388 23.54 25.95 -5.38
CA ILE A 388 23.47 27.06 -4.41
C ILE A 388 24.91 27.43 -4.04
N ALA A 389 25.24 28.72 -4.15
CA ALA A 389 26.49 29.30 -3.70
C ALA A 389 26.20 30.47 -2.76
N ALA A 390 27.19 30.91 -1.97
CA ALA A 390 26.98 32.00 -1.02
C ALA A 390 26.47 33.27 -1.69
N THR A 391 26.92 33.61 -2.90
CA THR A 391 26.59 34.88 -3.58
C THR A 391 25.50 34.75 -4.64
N SER A 392 25.05 33.54 -4.98
CA SER A 392 24.00 33.37 -5.99
C SER A 392 23.40 31.98 -5.98
N ILE A 393 22.20 31.87 -6.53
CA ILE A 393 21.56 30.60 -6.89
C ILE A 393 21.65 30.44 -8.41
N THR A 394 22.18 29.30 -8.85
CA THR A 394 22.17 28.94 -10.28
C THR A 394 20.91 28.15 -10.59
N LEU A 395 20.10 28.67 -11.50
CA LEU A 395 18.90 28.05 -12.06
C LEU A 395 19.27 27.01 -13.13
N ALA A 396 18.46 25.95 -13.24
CA ALA A 396 18.67 24.89 -14.25
C ALA A 396 18.42 25.33 -15.69
N SER A 397 17.75 26.47 -15.88
CA SER A 397 17.51 27.08 -17.19
C SER A 397 17.59 28.59 -17.08
N SER A 398 18.03 29.25 -18.16
CA SER A 398 18.14 30.71 -18.19
C SER A 398 16.79 31.37 -17.94
N ALA A 399 16.74 32.31 -16.99
CA ALA A 399 15.59 33.15 -16.72
C ALA A 399 15.68 34.50 -17.44
N GLY A 400 16.80 34.83 -18.10
CA GLY A 400 16.99 36.08 -18.84
C GLY A 400 17.99 37.02 -18.16
N THR A 401 17.90 38.32 -18.39
CA THR A 401 18.77 39.32 -17.74
C THR A 401 17.98 40.57 -17.35
N GLY A 402 18.08 40.97 -16.08
CA GLY A 402 17.38 42.12 -15.50
C GLY A 402 16.88 41.87 -14.08
N ASN A 403 16.11 42.82 -13.55
CA ASN A 403 15.59 42.75 -12.19
C ASN A 403 14.25 42.01 -12.11
N CYS A 404 13.96 41.41 -10.96
CA CYS A 404 12.70 40.71 -10.68
C CYS A 404 12.36 40.66 -9.19
N THR A 405 11.10 40.30 -8.90
CA THR A 405 10.69 39.80 -7.58
C THR A 405 10.80 38.28 -7.59
N TYR A 406 11.33 37.69 -6.53
CA TYR A 406 11.49 36.24 -6.43
C TYR A 406 10.98 35.70 -5.09
N ARG A 407 10.66 34.42 -5.09
CA ARG A 407 10.51 33.63 -3.87
C ARG A 407 11.06 32.22 -4.06
N ILE A 408 11.50 31.62 -2.98
CA ILE A 408 12.00 30.24 -2.94
C ILE A 408 11.06 29.43 -2.05
N GLU A 409 10.49 28.38 -2.61
CA GLU A 409 9.52 27.55 -1.91
C GLU A 409 9.59 26.11 -2.37
N ARG A 410 8.99 25.21 -1.59
CA ARG A 410 8.98 23.79 -1.90
C ARG A 410 8.19 23.50 -3.17
N ALA A 411 8.74 22.63 -4.02
CA ALA A 411 8.16 22.26 -5.29
C ALA A 411 7.09 21.17 -5.11
N PRO A 412 5.93 21.26 -5.77
CA PRO A 412 5.02 20.13 -5.88
C PRO A 412 5.71 18.98 -6.63
N LYS A 413 5.26 17.73 -6.39
CA LYS A 413 5.95 16.53 -6.89
C LYS A 413 5.03 15.63 -7.73
N ILE A 414 5.64 14.82 -8.58
CA ILE A 414 4.99 13.71 -9.28
C ILE A 414 5.73 12.43 -8.91
N TYR A 415 4.99 11.44 -8.44
CA TYR A 415 5.47 10.07 -8.34
C TYR A 415 4.98 9.25 -9.54
N ASP A 416 5.91 8.56 -10.19
CA ASP A 416 5.68 7.63 -11.29
C ASP A 416 5.94 6.19 -10.79
N PRO A 417 4.88 5.41 -10.50
CA PRO A 417 5.01 4.04 -10.00
C PRO A 417 5.63 3.06 -11.00
N GLU A 418 5.54 3.34 -12.30
CA GLU A 418 6.09 2.46 -13.35
C GLU A 418 7.61 2.60 -13.40
N ALA A 419 8.09 3.84 -13.43
CA ALA A 419 9.52 4.13 -13.38
C ALA A 419 10.10 3.99 -11.97
N ASN A 420 9.24 3.87 -10.95
CA ASN A 420 9.56 3.98 -9.53
C ASN A 420 10.41 5.23 -9.21
N THR A 421 9.96 6.40 -9.66
CA THR A 421 10.69 7.67 -9.47
C THR A 421 9.80 8.77 -8.91
N LEU A 422 10.38 9.56 -8.00
CA LEU A 422 9.83 10.83 -7.54
C LEU A 422 10.55 11.98 -8.26
N ALA A 423 9.79 12.94 -8.80
CA ALA A 423 10.33 14.09 -9.51
C ALA A 423 9.61 15.39 -9.10
N GLN A 424 10.32 16.52 -9.17
CA GLN A 424 9.68 17.85 -9.10
C GLN A 424 8.69 18.00 -10.27
N TRP A 425 7.46 18.43 -9.98
CA TRP A 425 6.42 18.64 -10.97
C TRP A 425 6.77 19.83 -11.85
N THR A 426 7.15 19.53 -13.09
CA THR A 426 7.48 20.52 -14.11
C THR A 426 6.40 20.53 -15.18
N ALA A 427 5.90 21.71 -15.55
CA ALA A 427 4.96 21.86 -16.63
C ALA A 427 5.65 21.59 -17.97
N THR A 428 4.96 20.97 -18.91
CA THR A 428 5.39 20.92 -20.32
C THR A 428 5.07 22.23 -21.03
N THR A 429 4.04 22.95 -20.57
CA THR A 429 3.57 24.22 -21.13
C THR A 429 2.97 25.07 -20.02
N GLY A 430 3.30 26.36 -19.98
CA GLY A 430 2.92 27.23 -18.87
C GLY A 430 3.69 26.92 -17.58
N GLN A 431 3.06 27.13 -16.42
CA GLN A 431 3.73 27.08 -15.12
C GLN A 431 2.88 26.38 -14.07
N VAL A 432 3.45 25.37 -13.42
CA VAL A 432 2.78 24.67 -12.32
C VAL A 432 2.67 25.63 -11.14
N PRO A 433 1.46 25.89 -10.62
CA PRO A 433 1.30 26.63 -9.37
C PRO A 433 1.96 25.89 -8.21
N SER A 434 2.86 26.57 -7.50
CA SER A 434 3.55 26.08 -6.30
C SER A 434 2.89 26.61 -5.02
N GLY A 435 3.29 26.09 -3.85
CA GLY A 435 2.74 26.54 -2.57
C GLY A 435 1.25 26.21 -2.33
N CYS A 436 0.62 25.40 -3.19
CA CYS A 436 -0.78 25.00 -3.06
C CYS A 436 -0.90 23.77 -2.14
N PRO A 437 -1.57 23.85 -0.97
CA PRO A 437 -1.82 22.69 -0.11
C PRO A 437 -2.93 21.77 -0.63
N LEU A 438 -3.82 22.27 -1.49
CA LEU A 438 -4.98 21.54 -1.98
C LEU A 438 -4.74 21.08 -3.41
N ILE A 439 -5.07 19.82 -3.70
CA ILE A 439 -5.08 19.23 -5.03
C ILE A 439 -6.27 18.27 -5.17
N GLU A 440 -6.89 18.22 -6.34
CA GLU A 440 -7.98 17.31 -6.66
C GLU A 440 -8.06 17.07 -8.18
N ARG A 441 -8.64 15.96 -8.61
CA ARG A 441 -8.97 15.72 -10.02
C ARG A 441 -10.45 15.95 -10.29
N TYR A 442 -10.77 16.84 -11.22
CA TYR A 442 -12.15 17.08 -11.65
C TYR A 442 -12.25 17.27 -13.17
N LEU A 443 -13.22 16.61 -13.81
CA LEU A 443 -13.50 16.67 -15.26
C LEU A 443 -12.26 16.47 -16.18
N GLY A 444 -11.34 15.59 -15.76
CA GLY A 444 -10.11 15.30 -16.49
C GLY A 444 -9.06 16.40 -16.39
N ARG A 445 -9.09 17.22 -15.33
CA ARG A 445 -8.09 18.24 -15.02
C ARG A 445 -7.55 18.01 -13.62
N ILE A 446 -6.33 18.49 -13.37
CA ILE A 446 -5.84 18.65 -12.01
C ILE A 446 -6.14 20.07 -11.55
N PHE A 447 -6.77 20.17 -10.38
CA PHE A 447 -7.00 21.43 -9.68
C PHE A 447 -5.98 21.59 -8.58
N LEU A 448 -5.49 22.81 -8.39
CA LEU A 448 -4.60 23.22 -7.30
C LEU A 448 -5.20 24.46 -6.64
N GLY A 449 -5.01 24.65 -5.33
CA GLY A 449 -5.48 25.87 -4.68
C GLY A 449 -5.03 26.05 -3.24
N GLY A 450 -5.40 27.19 -2.67
CA GLY A 450 -5.15 27.53 -1.27
C GLY A 450 -3.73 28.03 -0.97
N GLN A 451 -3.05 28.63 -1.96
CA GLN A 451 -1.70 29.18 -1.77
C GLN A 451 -1.65 30.16 -0.60
N GLU A 452 -0.60 30.13 0.23
CA GLU A 452 -0.48 31.02 1.39
C GLU A 452 -0.55 32.51 0.99
N ILE A 453 0.10 32.88 -0.10
CA ILE A 453 0.13 34.26 -0.62
C ILE A 453 -1.16 34.68 -1.33
N ALA A 454 -1.98 33.71 -1.75
CA ALA A 454 -3.24 33.94 -2.42
C ALA A 454 -4.26 32.85 -2.02
N PRO A 455 -4.76 32.87 -0.76
CA PRO A 455 -5.53 31.74 -0.20
C PRO A 455 -6.85 31.46 -0.92
N HIS A 456 -7.34 32.42 -1.69
CA HIS A 456 -8.56 32.34 -2.50
C HIS A 456 -8.31 31.87 -3.94
N ALA A 457 -7.05 31.77 -4.37
CA ALA A 457 -6.71 31.38 -5.74
C ALA A 457 -6.83 29.87 -5.92
N TRP A 458 -7.37 29.50 -7.07
CA TRP A 458 -7.37 28.13 -7.59
C TRP A 458 -6.94 28.12 -9.05
N PHE A 459 -6.40 26.99 -9.46
CA PHE A 459 -5.81 26.76 -10.77
C PHE A 459 -6.31 25.42 -11.27
N ALA A 460 -6.51 25.30 -12.58
CA ALA A 460 -6.83 24.04 -13.23
C ALA A 460 -5.93 23.85 -14.44
N SER A 461 -5.31 22.66 -14.56
CA SER A 461 -4.58 22.26 -15.76
C SER A 461 -5.50 22.23 -16.98
N ARG A 462 -4.93 22.21 -18.19
CA ARG A 462 -5.66 21.90 -19.43
C ARG A 462 -6.37 20.54 -19.31
N GLN A 463 -7.53 20.40 -19.94
CA GLN A 463 -8.28 19.15 -19.93
C GLN A 463 -7.48 18.02 -20.59
N SER A 464 -7.41 16.88 -19.90
CA SER A 464 -6.66 15.67 -20.28
C SER A 464 -5.15 15.87 -20.44
N ALA A 465 -4.60 17.00 -20.01
CA ALA A 465 -3.18 17.33 -20.10
C ALA A 465 -2.70 17.91 -18.75
N PRO A 466 -2.38 17.06 -17.76
CA PRO A 466 -2.08 17.48 -16.39
C PRO A 466 -0.77 18.27 -16.24
N LEU A 467 0.06 18.35 -17.28
CA LEU A 467 1.32 19.10 -17.29
C LEU A 467 1.21 20.44 -18.04
N ASP A 468 0.02 20.79 -18.55
CA ASP A 468 -0.22 22.03 -19.27
C ASP A 468 -0.99 23.01 -18.37
N PHE A 469 -0.28 24.05 -17.92
CA PHE A 469 -0.78 25.16 -17.11
C PHE A 469 -0.58 26.49 -17.85
N ASP A 470 -0.76 26.49 -19.18
CA ASP A 470 -0.75 27.72 -19.96
C ASP A 470 -2.10 28.44 -19.88
N PHE A 471 -2.17 29.41 -18.97
CA PHE A 471 -3.36 30.23 -18.74
C PHE A 471 -3.59 31.31 -19.82
N SER A 472 -2.69 31.45 -20.79
CA SER A 472 -2.80 32.47 -21.86
C SER A 472 -3.60 31.99 -23.08
N GLN A 473 -3.86 30.68 -23.17
CA GLN A 473 -4.62 30.09 -24.27
C GLN A 473 -6.09 30.48 -24.21
N GLU A 474 -6.78 30.49 -25.36
CA GLU A 474 -8.17 30.95 -25.45
C GLU A 474 -9.18 29.86 -25.86
N ASP A 475 -8.77 28.60 -26.00
CA ASP A 475 -9.68 27.51 -26.39
C ASP A 475 -10.49 26.94 -25.21
N SER A 476 -11.50 26.12 -25.49
CA SER A 476 -12.42 25.57 -24.49
C SER A 476 -11.76 24.59 -23.50
N GLN A 477 -10.60 24.03 -23.84
CA GLN A 477 -9.90 23.05 -23.01
C GLN A 477 -8.74 23.65 -22.23
N ARG A 478 -8.38 24.92 -22.48
CA ARG A 478 -7.28 25.68 -21.85
C ARG A 478 -7.16 25.50 -20.34
N ALA A 479 -5.97 25.70 -19.80
CA ALA A 479 -5.79 25.84 -18.36
C ALA A 479 -6.59 27.05 -17.83
N VAL A 480 -7.08 26.97 -16.60
CA VAL A 480 -7.95 28.00 -16.01
C VAL A 480 -7.35 28.51 -14.71
N LEU A 481 -7.28 29.82 -14.59
CA LEU A 481 -6.91 30.52 -13.37
C LEU A 481 -8.18 31.15 -12.77
N GLY A 482 -8.51 30.82 -11.52
CA GLY A 482 -9.71 31.31 -10.85
C GLY A 482 -9.80 32.83 -10.72
N THR A 483 -8.65 33.50 -10.67
CA THR A 483 -8.54 34.96 -10.61
C THR A 483 -8.70 35.66 -11.96
N SER A 484 -8.85 34.91 -13.06
CA SER A 484 -9.15 35.49 -14.40
C SER A 484 -10.51 36.20 -14.46
N SER A 485 -11.41 35.95 -13.51
CA SER A 485 -12.65 36.70 -13.35
C SER A 485 -13.01 36.85 -11.88
N ALA A 486 -13.58 37.99 -11.49
CA ALA A 486 -14.03 38.24 -10.12
C ALA A 486 -15.08 37.22 -9.62
N ALA A 487 -15.89 36.65 -10.51
CA ALA A 487 -16.87 35.62 -10.16
C ALA A 487 -16.22 34.27 -9.80
N GLY A 488 -14.96 34.06 -10.17
CA GLY A 488 -14.21 32.84 -9.92
C GLY A 488 -13.45 32.86 -8.58
N VAL A 489 -13.42 33.99 -7.86
CA VAL A 489 -12.63 34.14 -6.63
C VAL A 489 -13.54 34.06 -5.40
N PRO A 490 -13.46 32.99 -4.59
CA PRO A 490 -14.12 32.94 -3.29
C PRO A 490 -13.63 34.08 -2.39
N GLY A 491 -14.53 34.67 -1.61
CA GLY A 491 -14.17 35.73 -0.67
C GLY A 491 -13.34 35.23 0.52
N ASP A 492 -13.50 33.96 0.88
CA ASP A 492 -12.80 33.30 1.98
C ASP A 492 -11.67 32.39 1.47
N PRO A 493 -10.62 32.14 2.29
CA PRO A 493 -9.60 31.16 1.99
C PRO A 493 -10.16 29.78 1.65
N LEU A 494 -9.59 29.13 0.64
CA LEU A 494 -9.92 27.75 0.30
C LEU A 494 -9.45 26.81 1.41
N THR A 495 -10.36 25.96 1.89
CA THR A 495 -10.08 24.96 2.95
C THR A 495 -10.19 23.53 2.46
N ALA A 496 -10.84 23.30 1.31
CA ALA A 496 -10.96 22.00 0.67
C ALA A 496 -11.23 22.14 -0.83
N LEU A 497 -10.79 21.15 -1.61
CA LEU A 497 -11.28 20.86 -2.96
C LEU A 497 -12.00 19.51 -2.89
N ILE A 498 -13.17 19.41 -3.48
CA ILE A 498 -14.01 18.20 -3.45
C ILE A 498 -14.62 18.03 -4.85
N ALA A 499 -14.50 16.84 -5.43
CA ALA A 499 -14.99 16.49 -6.76
C ALA A 499 -16.11 15.44 -6.73
#